data_AF-A0A1V4L0U2-F1
#
_entry.id   AF-A0A1V4L0U2-F1
#
_cell.length_a   1.000
_cell.length_b   1.000
_cell.length_c   1.000
_cell.angle_alpha   90.00
_cell.angle_beta   90.00
_cell.angle_gamma   90.00
#
_symmetry.space_group_name_H-M   'P 1'
#
loop_
_entity.id
_entity.type
_entity.pdbx_description
1 polymer ?
#
loop_
_entity_poly.entity_id
_entity_poly.type
_entity_poly.pdbx_seq_one_letter_code
_entity_poly.pdbx_strand_id
1 'polypeptide(L)'
;MPEKHEDAKKPASETAPDQRWKLQVFYLCFYGFMTQIRPGESFITPYLLGADKNFTQAEVTNVITPVLTYSYMAVLVPIFLLTDYLRYKPVLVLQSLSHISIWLLLVFGTSVLDMQLMEFFYGITMAARIAYSSYIFSLVAPSHYQRMASYSRSSVLLGVFTSSVLGQLCVTLGSVSFLTLNYVSLGFVSFGLVLTIFLERPRRSLFFNRPQGAGDGAVPTELDKMAGGDGGGGMRGWQEATLCRMLREVGALARQPQLRLWSLWWIFNSAGYYLMLYYVQILWNEIYPAMDNRRVYNGGVDAASTLLGAIASFGAGYVKIRWTLWSEVVIGMVTAFQAGLLLLMNTTSNIWLCYAAYVLFRGSYQFLVPIAVFQIATSLSKELCALVFGVNTFFATVLKTIITIIVADKRGLGLSVHPQFYVYFGYFTLMAVLYLLAAIGVGIRHRRREQPVELAVAKEPCQLPAEMPAQEKSPEADAVRA
;
A
#
# COMPACT_ATOMS: atom_id res chain seq x y z
N MET A 1 44.73 5.63 -50.38
CA MET A 1 45.49 4.89 -49.34
C MET A 1 46.87 5.51 -49.21
N PRO A 2 47.44 5.64 -48.00
CA PRO A 2 46.94 5.27 -46.67
C PRO A 2 46.68 6.51 -45.78
N GLU A 3 45.53 6.65 -45.12
CA GLU A 3 45.19 6.11 -43.79
C GLU A 3 46.23 6.38 -42.71
N LYS A 4 45.94 7.39 -41.88
CA LYS A 4 46.51 7.53 -40.54
C LYS A 4 45.33 7.61 -39.57
N HIS A 5 45.12 6.53 -38.83
CA HIS A 5 44.09 6.36 -37.81
C HIS A 5 44.13 7.51 -36.79
N GLU A 6 43.06 8.29 -36.72
CA GLU A 6 42.71 9.08 -35.55
C GLU A 6 42.16 8.14 -34.47
N ASP A 7 42.98 7.75 -33.51
CA ASP A 7 42.50 7.32 -32.20
C ASP A 7 42.07 8.56 -31.40
N ALA A 8 40.90 9.11 -31.76
CA ALA A 8 40.19 10.08 -30.96
C ALA A 8 39.67 9.38 -29.69
N LYS A 9 40.50 9.44 -28.65
CA LYS A 9 40.21 9.06 -27.27
C LYS A 9 38.90 9.72 -26.83
N LYS A 10 37.81 8.95 -26.85
CA LYS A 10 36.48 9.34 -26.35
C LYS A 10 36.65 9.88 -24.92
N PRO A 11 36.28 11.14 -24.62
CA PRO A 11 36.46 11.68 -23.28
C PRO A 11 35.57 10.92 -22.30
N ALA A 12 36.18 10.33 -21.28
CA ALA A 12 35.56 9.51 -20.24
C ALA A 12 34.62 10.29 -19.29
N SER A 13 34.17 11.48 -19.66
CA SER A 13 33.39 12.37 -18.80
C SER A 13 31.90 12.48 -19.14
N GLU A 14 31.43 11.95 -20.28
CA GLU A 14 30.00 12.02 -20.66
C GLU A 14 29.18 10.78 -20.27
N THR A 15 29.81 9.66 -19.89
CA THR A 15 29.11 8.45 -19.42
C THR A 15 28.80 8.45 -17.91
N ALA A 16 29.41 9.35 -17.14
CA ALA A 16 29.35 9.39 -15.68
C ALA A 16 27.98 9.81 -15.06
N PRO A 17 27.22 10.80 -15.59
CA PRO A 17 25.97 11.22 -14.95
C PRO A 17 24.86 10.17 -15.08
N ASP A 18 24.83 9.41 -16.17
CA ASP A 18 23.81 8.39 -16.46
C ASP A 18 24.00 7.07 -15.69
N GLN A 19 25.20 6.83 -15.16
CA GLN A 19 25.53 5.62 -14.41
C GLN A 19 25.31 5.81 -12.90
N ARG A 20 25.47 7.03 -12.40
CA ARG A 20 25.37 7.35 -10.96
C ARG A 20 23.97 7.11 -10.40
N TRP A 21 22.91 7.55 -11.10
CA TRP A 21 21.54 7.36 -10.63
C TRP A 21 21.11 5.89 -10.66
N LYS A 22 21.61 5.11 -11.64
CA LYS A 22 21.38 3.65 -11.71
C LYS A 22 22.01 2.94 -10.51
N LEU A 23 23.24 3.31 -10.14
CA LEU A 23 23.92 2.78 -8.96
C LEU A 23 23.17 3.14 -7.67
N GLN A 24 22.68 4.38 -7.53
CA GLN A 24 21.86 4.80 -6.39
C GLN A 24 20.57 4.00 -6.28
N VAL A 25 19.85 3.79 -7.39
CA VAL A 25 18.63 2.99 -7.40
C VAL A 25 18.93 1.53 -7.06
N PHE A 26 20.00 0.96 -7.61
CA PHE A 26 20.42 -0.40 -7.29
C PHE A 26 20.71 -0.54 -5.79
N TYR A 27 21.50 0.38 -5.24
CA TYR A 27 21.83 0.40 -3.81
C TYR A 27 20.59 0.58 -2.94
N LEU A 28 19.64 1.42 -3.34
CA LEU A 28 18.37 1.60 -2.64
C LEU A 28 17.49 0.35 -2.69
N CYS A 29 17.42 -0.33 -3.83
CA CYS A 29 16.71 -1.60 -3.95
C CYS A 29 17.37 -2.66 -3.07
N PHE A 30 18.70 -2.76 -3.08
CA PHE A 30 19.46 -3.66 -2.21
C PHE A 30 19.21 -3.37 -0.73
N TYR A 31 19.22 -2.10 -0.32
CA TYR A 31 18.82 -1.67 1.00
C TYR A 31 17.38 -2.09 1.34
N GLY A 32 16.43 -1.84 0.44
CA GLY A 32 15.03 -2.23 0.61
C GLY A 32 14.82 -3.74 0.68
N PHE A 33 15.69 -4.53 0.04
CA PHE A 33 15.71 -6.00 0.18
C PHE A 33 16.26 -6.41 1.55
N MET A 34 17.47 -5.95 1.89
CA MET A 34 18.18 -6.33 3.11
C MET A 34 17.43 -5.95 4.38
N THR A 35 16.79 -4.78 4.41
CA THR A 35 16.02 -4.31 5.58
C THR A 35 14.74 -5.10 5.85
N GLN A 36 14.29 -5.90 4.89
CA GLN A 36 13.12 -6.77 5.05
C GLN A 36 13.50 -8.19 5.47
N ILE A 37 14.78 -8.57 5.36
CA ILE A 37 15.27 -9.88 5.81
C ILE A 37 15.30 -9.89 7.33
N ARG A 38 14.26 -10.44 7.93
CA ARG A 38 13.99 -10.50 9.36
C ARG A 38 13.38 -11.88 9.69
N PRO A 39 14.18 -12.96 9.60
CA PRO A 39 13.67 -14.34 9.62
C PRO A 39 12.80 -14.70 10.84
N GLY A 40 13.01 -14.02 11.97
CA GLY A 40 12.24 -14.20 13.20
C GLY A 40 10.84 -13.58 13.18
N GLU A 41 10.52 -12.69 12.24
CA GLU A 41 9.23 -11.95 12.20
C GLU A 41 8.01 -12.89 12.15
N SER A 42 8.08 -13.98 11.38
CA SER A 42 7.01 -14.97 11.28
C SER A 42 6.81 -15.82 12.55
N PHE A 43 7.74 -15.73 13.50
CA PHE A 43 7.77 -16.55 14.72
C PHE A 43 7.71 -15.71 16.00
N ILE A 44 7.43 -14.41 15.91
CA ILE A 44 7.34 -13.53 17.08
C ILE A 44 6.27 -14.04 18.06
N THR A 45 5.04 -14.31 17.61
CA THR A 45 3.99 -14.77 18.53
C THR A 45 4.30 -16.13 19.17
N PRO A 46 4.72 -17.17 18.42
CA PRO A 46 5.22 -18.41 19.02
C PRO A 46 6.36 -18.19 20.03
N TYR A 47 7.26 -17.24 19.76
CA TYR A 47 8.36 -16.92 20.67
C TYR A 47 7.90 -16.25 21.98
N LEU A 48 6.92 -15.35 21.91
CA LEU A 48 6.33 -14.69 23.09
C LEU A 48 5.57 -15.68 23.98
N LEU A 49 4.85 -16.62 23.37
CA LEU A 49 4.02 -17.61 24.07
C LEU A 49 4.79 -18.89 24.44
N GLY A 50 5.98 -19.09 23.86
CA GLY A 50 6.84 -20.24 24.12
C GLY A 50 7.61 -20.14 25.44
N ALA A 51 8.34 -21.20 25.77
CA ALA A 51 9.08 -21.32 27.04
C ALA A 51 10.14 -20.23 27.26
N ASP A 52 10.65 -19.61 26.19
CA ASP A 52 11.68 -18.56 26.27
C ASP A 52 11.18 -17.28 26.94
N LYS A 53 9.93 -16.88 26.68
CA LYS A 53 9.33 -15.63 27.21
C LYS A 53 8.19 -15.89 28.18
N ASN A 54 7.45 -16.98 27.97
CA ASN A 54 6.40 -17.46 28.87
C ASN A 54 5.32 -16.42 29.19
N PHE A 55 4.96 -15.56 28.22
CA PHE A 55 3.82 -14.65 28.38
C PHE A 55 2.51 -15.40 28.22
N THR A 56 1.49 -14.98 28.97
CA THR A 56 0.16 -15.54 28.79
C THR A 56 -0.45 -15.04 27.49
N GLN A 57 -1.32 -15.85 26.91
CA GLN A 57 -2.00 -15.46 25.69
C GLN A 57 -2.87 -14.21 25.86
N ALA A 58 -3.49 -14.04 27.03
CA ALA A 58 -4.28 -12.86 27.37
C ALA A 58 -3.40 -11.59 27.41
N GLU A 59 -2.17 -11.67 27.93
CA GLU A 59 -1.23 -10.54 27.92
C GLU A 59 -0.81 -10.18 26.49
N VAL A 60 -0.43 -11.16 25.68
CA VAL A 60 -0.03 -10.92 24.29
C VAL A 60 -1.19 -10.31 23.50
N THR A 61 -2.40 -10.85 23.65
CA THR A 61 -3.60 -10.43 22.90
C THR A 61 -4.13 -9.07 23.36
N ASN A 62 -4.32 -8.87 24.66
CA ASN A 62 -5.13 -7.76 25.17
C ASN A 62 -4.30 -6.62 25.78
N VAL A 63 -2.98 -6.82 25.96
CA VAL A 63 -2.10 -5.87 26.62
C VAL A 63 -0.92 -5.43 25.75
N ILE A 64 -0.29 -6.36 25.03
CA ILE A 64 0.89 -6.11 24.21
C ILE A 64 0.47 -5.68 22.79
N THR A 65 -0.19 -6.56 22.04
CA THR A 65 -0.56 -6.34 20.61
C THR A 65 -1.32 -5.03 20.35
N PRO A 66 -2.26 -4.56 21.22
CA PRO A 66 -2.98 -3.31 20.98
C PRO A 66 -2.07 -2.07 20.86
N VAL A 67 -0.91 -2.07 21.54
CA VAL A 67 0.04 -0.95 21.55
C VAL A 67 0.57 -0.63 20.16
N LEU A 68 0.71 -1.63 19.29
CA LEU A 68 1.09 -1.44 17.89
C LEU A 68 0.13 -0.49 17.17
N THR A 69 -1.17 -0.72 17.35
CA THR A 69 -2.18 0.05 16.66
C THR A 69 -2.23 1.49 17.18
N TYR A 70 -2.06 1.68 18.49
CA TYR A 70 -2.06 3.00 19.13
C TYR A 70 -0.84 3.82 18.75
N SER A 71 0.33 3.22 18.86
CA SER A 71 1.59 3.85 18.50
C SER A 71 1.59 4.22 17.03
N TYR A 72 1.17 3.32 16.14
CA TYR A 72 1.10 3.59 14.71
C TYR A 72 0.17 4.77 14.40
N MET A 73 -1.02 4.83 15.00
CA MET A 73 -1.93 5.98 14.84
C MET A 73 -1.29 7.30 15.29
N ALA A 74 -0.65 7.30 16.46
CA ALA A 74 -0.05 8.50 17.04
C ALA A 74 1.14 9.02 16.22
N VAL A 75 1.99 8.12 15.71
CA VAL A 75 3.24 8.50 15.02
C VAL A 75 3.08 8.68 13.50
N LEU A 76 2.00 8.18 12.89
CA LEU A 76 1.79 8.22 11.43
C LEU A 76 1.83 9.65 10.87
N VAL A 77 1.04 10.58 11.44
CA VAL A 77 0.99 11.98 10.96
C VAL A 77 2.31 12.71 11.22
N PRO A 78 2.89 12.66 12.44
CA PRO A 78 4.21 13.26 12.68
C PRO A 78 5.29 12.75 11.73
N ILE A 79 5.40 11.43 11.52
CA ILE A 79 6.40 10.84 10.65
C ILE A 79 6.16 11.21 9.19
N PHE A 80 4.90 11.25 8.74
CA PHE A 80 4.57 11.69 7.39
C PHE A 80 5.07 13.12 7.13
N LEU A 81 4.78 14.07 8.04
CA LEU A 81 5.24 15.46 7.92
C LEU A 81 6.77 15.56 8.02
N LEU A 82 7.38 14.80 8.94
CA LEU A 82 8.81 14.79 9.16
C LEU A 82 9.59 14.21 7.96
N THR A 83 8.98 13.27 7.23
CA THR A 83 9.57 12.60 6.07
C THR A 83 9.97 13.60 4.99
N ASP A 84 9.08 14.52 4.63
CA ASP A 84 9.40 15.52 3.63
C ASP A 84 10.26 16.67 4.20
N TYR A 85 10.02 17.06 5.46
CA TYR A 85 10.80 18.12 6.13
C TYR A 85 12.29 17.75 6.26
N LEU A 86 12.59 16.53 6.71
CA LEU A 86 13.96 16.04 6.94
C LEU A 86 14.61 15.42 5.68
N ARG A 87 13.98 15.51 4.51
CA ARG A 87 14.48 14.93 3.25
C ARG A 87 14.74 13.42 3.33
N TYR A 88 13.75 12.68 3.86
CA TYR A 88 13.62 11.21 3.86
C TYR A 88 14.68 10.43 4.67
N LYS A 89 15.98 10.74 4.52
CA LYS A 89 17.11 10.00 5.10
C LYS A 89 17.00 9.83 6.63
N PRO A 90 16.76 10.89 7.43
CA PRO A 90 16.66 10.73 8.89
C PRO A 90 15.49 9.84 9.31
N VAL A 91 14.40 9.83 8.54
CA VAL A 91 13.27 8.91 8.80
C VAL A 91 13.63 7.46 8.48
N LEU A 92 14.43 7.21 7.44
CA LEU A 92 14.97 5.86 7.18
C LEU A 92 15.94 5.40 8.29
N VAL A 93 16.77 6.31 8.82
CA VAL A 93 17.65 6.01 9.97
C VAL A 93 16.81 5.70 11.21
N LEU A 94 15.78 6.52 11.49
CA LEU A 94 14.82 6.26 12.57
C LEU A 94 14.15 4.89 12.39
N GLN A 95 13.77 4.51 11.17
CA GLN A 95 13.20 3.19 10.89
C GLN A 95 14.19 2.07 11.25
N SER A 96 15.45 2.16 10.82
CA SER A 96 16.47 1.15 11.10
C SER A 96 16.79 1.03 12.59
N LEU A 97 16.90 2.18 13.30
CA LEU A 97 17.07 2.19 14.75
C LEU A 97 15.87 1.55 15.45
N SER A 98 14.66 1.85 15.01
CA SER A 98 13.44 1.25 15.57
C SER A 98 13.38 -0.26 15.33
N HIS A 99 13.81 -0.75 14.16
CA HIS A 99 14.02 -2.19 13.95
C HIS A 99 14.99 -2.75 14.99
N ILE A 100 16.20 -2.21 15.13
CA ILE A 100 17.17 -2.72 16.11
C ILE A 100 16.57 -2.75 17.52
N SER A 101 15.85 -1.70 17.93
CA SER A 101 15.16 -1.67 19.22
C SER A 101 14.15 -2.81 19.38
N ILE A 102 13.38 -3.15 18.34
CA ILE A 102 12.44 -4.30 18.36
C ILE A 102 13.18 -5.59 18.67
N TRP A 103 14.25 -5.91 17.93
CA TRP A 103 14.98 -7.17 18.14
C TRP A 103 15.78 -7.19 19.44
N LEU A 104 16.31 -6.05 19.89
CA LEU A 104 16.93 -5.96 21.22
C LEU A 104 15.92 -6.21 22.34
N LEU A 105 14.72 -5.63 22.25
CA LEU A 105 13.64 -5.88 23.20
C LEU A 105 13.13 -7.31 23.14
N LEU A 106 13.02 -7.91 21.94
CA LEU A 106 12.68 -9.33 21.80
C LEU A 106 13.73 -10.22 22.46
N VAL A 107 15.04 -9.94 22.30
CA VAL A 107 16.08 -10.77 22.91
C VAL A 107 16.16 -10.56 24.42
N PHE A 108 16.28 -9.31 24.87
CA PHE A 108 16.63 -8.98 26.27
C PHE A 108 15.43 -8.62 27.16
N GLY A 109 14.31 -8.19 26.58
CA GLY A 109 13.13 -7.78 27.35
C GLY A 109 12.42 -8.97 27.99
N THR A 110 12.04 -8.84 29.25
CA THR A 110 11.39 -9.91 30.03
C THR A 110 10.03 -9.50 30.58
N SER A 111 9.74 -8.20 30.60
CA SER A 111 8.50 -7.67 31.13
C SER A 111 7.47 -7.39 30.04
N VAL A 112 6.20 -7.29 30.44
CA VAL A 112 5.12 -6.84 29.55
C VAL A 112 5.41 -5.44 29.01
N LEU A 113 6.01 -4.56 29.81
CA LEU A 113 6.37 -3.21 29.39
C LEU A 113 7.40 -3.24 28.24
N ASP A 114 8.39 -4.13 28.30
CA ASP A 114 9.38 -4.28 27.24
C ASP A 114 8.72 -4.70 25.91
N MET A 115 7.74 -5.62 25.99
CA MET A 115 6.99 -6.05 24.80
C MET A 115 6.04 -4.95 24.29
N GLN A 116 5.49 -4.13 25.17
CA GLN A 116 4.73 -2.94 24.75
C GLN A 116 5.63 -1.91 24.05
N LEU A 117 6.85 -1.69 24.56
CA LEU A 117 7.84 -0.84 23.90
C LEU A 117 8.27 -1.42 22.55
N MET A 118 8.37 -2.75 22.44
CA MET A 118 8.65 -3.45 21.19
C MET A 118 7.57 -3.15 20.15
N GLU A 119 6.29 -3.27 20.51
CA GLU A 119 5.16 -2.93 19.63
C GLU A 119 5.13 -1.44 19.28
N PHE A 120 5.51 -0.55 20.21
CA PHE A 120 5.64 0.88 19.95
C PHE A 120 6.67 1.17 18.85
N PHE A 121 7.86 0.56 18.92
CA PHE A 121 8.86 0.70 17.87
C PHE A 121 8.40 0.06 16.55
N TYR A 122 7.62 -1.02 16.61
CA TYR A 122 6.98 -1.60 15.43
C TYR A 122 6.03 -0.59 14.76
N GLY A 123 5.25 0.15 15.53
CA GLY A 123 4.41 1.25 15.04
C GLY A 123 5.19 2.36 14.32
N ILE A 124 6.36 2.74 14.86
CA ILE A 124 7.27 3.69 14.20
C ILE A 124 7.75 3.16 12.85
N THR A 125 8.12 1.87 12.78
CA THR A 125 8.64 1.28 11.53
C THR A 125 7.57 1.18 10.44
N MET A 126 6.33 0.92 10.84
CA MET A 126 5.16 0.90 9.94
C MET A 126 4.91 2.29 9.34
N ALA A 127 4.98 3.35 10.14
CA ALA A 127 4.84 4.73 9.67
C ALA A 127 6.02 5.19 8.80
N ALA A 128 7.25 4.85 9.19
CA ALA A 128 8.45 5.26 8.47
C ALA A 128 8.59 4.60 7.09
N ARG A 129 7.86 3.52 6.82
CA ARG A 129 7.83 2.85 5.51
C ARG A 129 7.44 3.78 4.35
N ILE A 130 6.64 4.82 4.62
CA ILE A 130 6.26 5.82 3.63
C ILE A 130 7.50 6.56 3.08
N ALA A 131 8.50 6.80 3.93
CA ALA A 131 9.73 7.49 3.54
C ALA A 131 10.52 6.73 2.48
N TYR A 132 10.56 5.39 2.55
CA TYR A 132 11.26 4.58 1.55
C TYR A 132 10.64 4.71 0.16
N SER A 133 9.31 4.62 0.08
CA SER A 133 8.58 4.78 -1.19
C SER A 133 8.79 6.18 -1.78
N SER A 134 8.73 7.23 -0.95
CA SER A 134 8.93 8.61 -1.38
C SER A 134 10.38 8.93 -1.77
N TYR A 135 11.36 8.29 -1.12
CA TYR A 135 12.78 8.48 -1.40
C TYR A 135 13.15 8.10 -2.84
N ILE A 136 12.57 7.03 -3.40
CA ILE A 136 12.84 6.59 -4.78
C ILE A 136 12.47 7.68 -5.79
N PHE A 137 11.30 8.30 -5.59
CA PHE A 137 10.81 9.35 -6.48
C PHE A 137 11.65 10.63 -6.39
N SER A 138 12.36 10.85 -5.28
CA SER A 138 13.25 12.00 -5.13
C SER A 138 14.59 11.87 -5.90
N LEU A 139 15.00 10.65 -6.25
CA LEU A 139 16.28 10.38 -6.91
C LEU A 139 16.20 10.34 -8.44
N VAL A 140 15.02 10.09 -8.99
CA VAL A 140 14.84 9.71 -10.39
C VAL A 140 14.09 10.81 -11.14
N ALA A 141 14.26 10.92 -12.45
CA ALA A 141 13.43 11.79 -13.28
C ALA A 141 12.00 11.21 -13.46
N PRO A 142 10.96 12.05 -13.66
CA PRO A 142 9.58 11.59 -13.82
C PRO A 142 9.37 10.54 -14.91
N SER A 143 10.20 10.55 -15.97
CA SER A 143 10.17 9.59 -17.07
C SER A 143 10.40 8.12 -16.65
N HIS A 144 11.03 7.90 -15.50
CA HIS A 144 11.39 6.56 -15.01
C HIS A 144 10.64 6.14 -13.73
N TYR A 145 9.74 6.98 -13.19
CA TYR A 145 9.05 6.72 -11.92
C TYR A 145 8.36 5.37 -11.85
N GLN A 146 7.62 4.99 -12.90
CA GLN A 146 6.86 3.74 -12.92
C GLN A 146 7.80 2.52 -12.84
N ARG A 147 8.88 2.52 -13.61
CA ARG A 147 9.84 1.43 -13.65
C ARG A 147 10.61 1.30 -12.33
N MET A 148 11.03 2.43 -11.75
CA MET A 148 11.79 2.43 -10.49
C MET A 148 10.91 2.11 -9.28
N ALA A 149 9.65 2.55 -9.27
CA ALA A 149 8.67 2.13 -8.27
C ALA A 149 8.45 0.62 -8.30
N SER A 150 8.37 0.03 -9.50
CA SER A 150 8.26 -1.43 -9.67
C SER A 150 9.49 -2.15 -9.13
N TYR A 151 10.71 -1.74 -9.51
CA TYR A 151 11.94 -2.37 -9.01
C TYR A 151 12.07 -2.33 -7.49
N SER A 152 11.80 -1.18 -6.91
CA SER A 152 11.84 -1.03 -5.46
C SER A 152 10.81 -1.90 -4.74
N ARG A 153 9.55 -1.91 -5.22
CA ARG A 153 8.50 -2.74 -4.64
C ARG A 153 8.82 -4.23 -4.76
N SER A 154 9.32 -4.67 -5.92
CA SER A 154 9.77 -6.04 -6.13
C SER A 154 10.91 -6.41 -5.18
N SER A 155 11.87 -5.52 -4.96
CA SER A 155 12.99 -5.74 -4.04
C SER A 155 12.52 -5.94 -2.59
N VAL A 156 11.59 -5.10 -2.12
CA VAL A 156 10.98 -5.22 -0.79
C VAL A 156 10.22 -6.54 -0.66
N LEU A 157 9.39 -6.90 -1.64
CA LEU A 157 8.62 -8.15 -1.63
C LEU A 157 9.54 -9.38 -1.64
N LEU A 158 10.62 -9.34 -2.43
CA LEU A 158 11.61 -10.42 -2.46
C LEU A 158 12.35 -10.54 -1.13
N GLY A 159 12.60 -9.41 -0.45
CA GLY A 159 13.20 -9.40 0.89
C GLY A 159 12.29 -10.06 1.91
N VAL A 160 10.99 -9.73 1.93
CA VAL A 160 9.99 -10.38 2.79
C VAL A 160 9.88 -11.87 2.47
N PHE A 161 9.81 -12.25 1.20
CA PHE A 161 9.76 -13.66 0.80
C PHE A 161 11.01 -14.42 1.26
N THR A 162 12.19 -13.86 1.01
CA THR A 162 13.47 -14.46 1.42
C THR A 162 13.57 -14.57 2.93
N SER A 163 13.10 -13.56 3.67
CA SER A 163 13.00 -13.56 5.13
C SER A 163 12.19 -14.75 5.64
N SER A 164 10.96 -14.90 5.13
CA SER A 164 10.03 -15.93 5.59
C SER A 164 10.50 -17.33 5.21
N VAL A 165 11.08 -17.51 4.02
CA VAL A 165 11.71 -18.78 3.61
C VAL A 165 12.92 -19.10 4.49
N LEU A 166 13.84 -18.15 4.69
CA LEU A 166 15.01 -18.35 5.52
C LEU A 166 14.62 -18.71 6.96
N GLY A 167 13.64 -18.00 7.54
CA GLY A 167 13.11 -18.31 8.86
C GLY A 167 12.53 -19.71 8.93
N GLN A 168 11.73 -20.09 7.94
CA GLN A 168 11.14 -21.43 7.89
C GLN A 168 12.21 -22.52 7.78
N LEU A 169 13.21 -22.35 6.92
CA LEU A 169 14.30 -23.33 6.73
C LEU A 169 15.14 -23.47 8.01
N CYS A 170 15.44 -22.37 8.70
CA CYS A 170 16.16 -22.41 9.97
C CYS A 170 15.41 -23.21 11.04
N VAL A 171 14.09 -23.06 11.12
CA VAL A 171 13.26 -23.76 12.11
C VAL A 171 13.06 -25.23 11.75
N THR A 172 12.76 -25.57 10.49
CA THR A 172 12.43 -26.95 10.09
C THR A 172 13.65 -27.82 9.81
N LEU A 173 14.60 -27.34 9.02
CA LEU A 173 15.81 -28.10 8.63
C LEU A 173 16.92 -27.90 9.65
N GLY A 174 17.13 -26.66 10.09
CA GLY A 174 18.21 -26.30 11.00
C GLY A 174 17.94 -26.65 12.47
N SER A 175 16.69 -26.97 12.84
CA SER A 175 16.26 -27.11 14.25
C SER A 175 16.71 -25.93 15.14
N VAL A 176 16.80 -24.73 14.57
CA VAL A 176 17.29 -23.53 15.25
C VAL A 176 16.21 -23.02 16.21
N SER A 177 16.58 -22.68 17.45
CA SER A 177 15.65 -22.11 18.43
C SER A 177 15.16 -20.72 18.02
N PHE A 178 13.97 -20.33 18.47
CA PHE A 178 13.43 -18.99 18.19
C PHE A 178 14.31 -17.86 18.75
N LEU A 179 14.94 -18.06 19.91
CA LEU A 179 15.94 -17.12 20.44
C LEU A 179 17.12 -16.92 19.46
N THR A 180 17.68 -18.01 18.93
CA THR A 180 18.78 -17.92 17.95
C THR A 180 18.32 -17.25 16.66
N LEU A 181 17.09 -17.50 16.22
CA LEU A 181 16.51 -16.85 15.06
C LEU A 181 16.34 -15.33 15.25
N ASN A 182 16.03 -14.90 16.47
CA ASN A 182 16.00 -13.48 16.83
C ASN A 182 17.40 -12.85 16.82
N TYR A 183 18.46 -13.55 17.25
CA TYR A 183 19.84 -13.09 17.08
C TYR A 183 20.25 -12.96 15.61
N VAL A 184 19.89 -13.93 14.78
CA VAL A 184 20.13 -13.86 13.32
C VAL A 184 19.42 -12.65 12.72
N SER A 185 18.16 -12.42 13.10
CA SER A 185 17.37 -11.28 12.65
C SER A 185 17.97 -9.95 13.12
N LEU A 186 18.46 -9.88 14.37
CA LEU A 186 19.18 -8.73 14.92
C LEU A 186 20.43 -8.41 14.07
N GLY A 187 21.16 -9.43 13.63
CA GLY A 187 22.29 -9.28 12.70
C GLY A 187 21.89 -8.63 11.37
N PHE A 188 20.82 -9.11 10.73
CA PHE A 188 20.32 -8.54 9.47
C PHE A 188 19.84 -7.09 9.63
N VAL A 189 19.09 -6.76 10.68
CA VAL A 189 18.63 -5.38 10.89
C VAL A 189 19.76 -4.43 11.27
N SER A 190 20.78 -4.91 11.97
CA SER A 190 22.00 -4.15 12.26
C SER A 190 22.79 -3.85 10.99
N PHE A 191 22.93 -4.84 10.11
CA PHE A 191 23.49 -4.62 8.77
C PHE A 191 22.63 -3.64 7.95
N GLY A 192 21.30 -3.72 8.07
CA GLY A 192 20.37 -2.76 7.49
C GLY A 192 20.66 -1.31 7.91
N LEU A 193 20.94 -1.05 9.19
CA LEU A 193 21.33 0.28 9.69
C LEU A 193 22.62 0.77 9.04
N VAL A 194 23.64 -0.10 8.95
CA VAL A 194 24.91 0.23 8.28
C VAL A 194 24.63 0.68 6.85
N LEU A 195 23.80 -0.07 6.10
CA LEU A 195 23.40 0.30 4.75
C LEU A 195 22.67 1.65 4.70
N THR A 196 21.82 1.96 5.68
CA THR A 196 21.10 3.24 5.75
C THR A 196 22.04 4.43 5.85
N ILE A 197 23.12 4.31 6.63
CA ILE A 197 24.10 5.38 6.86
C ILE A 197 24.80 5.75 5.55
N PHE A 198 25.10 4.76 4.71
CA PHE A 198 25.76 4.96 3.42
C PHE A 198 24.82 5.41 2.28
N LEU A 199 23.50 5.42 2.49
CA LEU A 199 22.59 5.94 1.46
C LEU A 199 22.82 7.46 1.29
N GLU A 200 22.95 7.95 0.06
CA GLU A 200 23.13 9.40 -0.20
C GLU A 200 21.93 10.26 0.26
N ARG A 201 22.15 11.51 0.68
CA ARG A 201 21.05 12.42 1.05
C ARG A 201 20.44 13.03 -0.23
N PRO A 202 19.13 12.87 -0.49
CA PRO A 202 18.49 13.48 -1.64
C PRO A 202 18.55 15.00 -1.55
N ARG A 203 18.87 15.66 -2.67
CA ARG A 203 18.91 17.13 -2.76
C ARG A 203 17.53 17.76 -3.01
N ARG A 204 16.55 16.99 -3.47
CA ARG A 204 15.19 17.44 -3.80
C ARG A 204 14.16 16.81 -2.84
N SER A 205 13.19 17.58 -2.39
CA SER A 205 11.99 17.05 -1.71
C SER A 205 10.76 17.22 -2.61
N LEU A 206 9.76 16.35 -2.48
CA LEU A 206 8.52 16.43 -3.26
C LEU A 206 7.70 17.71 -3.01
N PHE A 207 7.66 18.21 -1.77
CA PHE A 207 6.74 19.30 -1.36
C PHE A 207 7.42 20.59 -0.84
N PHE A 208 8.49 20.53 -0.04
CA PHE A 208 8.94 21.67 0.79
C PHE A 208 10.26 22.35 0.37
N ASN A 209 11.02 21.78 -0.56
CA ASN A 209 12.34 22.21 -1.02
C ASN A 209 12.51 21.89 -2.52
N ARG A 210 11.76 22.59 -3.40
CA ARG A 210 12.10 22.70 -4.82
C ARG A 210 13.21 23.78 -4.96
N PRO A 211 14.25 23.58 -5.79
CA PRO A 211 15.23 24.63 -6.03
C PRO A 211 14.54 25.81 -6.72
N GLN A 212 14.45 26.96 -6.05
CA GLN A 212 14.22 28.24 -6.72
C GLN A 212 15.44 28.50 -7.61
N GLY A 213 15.24 28.60 -8.92
CA GLY A 213 16.30 29.01 -9.86
C GLY A 213 16.78 27.97 -10.88
N ALA A 214 15.97 26.99 -11.28
CA ALA A 214 16.23 26.27 -12.54
C ALA A 214 15.52 27.01 -13.70
N GLY A 215 16.05 28.17 -14.06
CA GLY A 215 15.73 28.81 -15.34
C GLY A 215 16.33 27.98 -16.47
N ASP A 216 15.48 27.39 -17.30
CA ASP A 216 15.19 27.84 -18.67
C ASP A 216 14.53 26.67 -19.44
N GLY A 217 13.36 26.92 -20.04
CA GLY A 217 12.71 26.02 -21.01
C GLY A 217 11.70 24.97 -20.52
N ALA A 218 11.42 24.80 -19.22
CA ALA A 218 10.32 23.92 -18.79
C ALA A 218 8.99 24.67 -18.77
N VAL A 219 8.00 24.16 -19.52
CA VAL A 219 6.61 24.68 -19.55
C VAL A 219 6.12 24.92 -18.11
N PRO A 220 5.55 26.10 -17.78
CA PRO A 220 5.12 26.41 -16.43
C PRO A 220 4.16 25.33 -15.95
N THR A 221 4.46 24.73 -14.79
CA THR A 221 3.50 23.83 -14.16
C THR A 221 2.32 24.69 -13.69
N GLU A 222 1.09 24.16 -13.69
CA GLU A 222 -0.13 24.88 -13.26
C GLU A 222 0.02 25.56 -11.87
N LEU A 223 0.95 25.09 -11.03
CA LEU A 223 1.36 25.72 -9.76
C LEU A 223 2.07 27.08 -9.91
N ASP A 224 2.91 27.26 -10.93
CA ASP A 224 3.55 28.55 -11.25
C ASP A 224 2.56 29.52 -11.91
N LYS A 225 1.56 29.01 -12.65
CA LYS A 225 0.43 29.83 -13.12
C LYS A 225 -0.50 30.26 -11.98
N MET A 226 -0.53 29.50 -10.87
CA MET A 226 -1.29 29.82 -9.65
C MET A 226 -0.51 30.74 -8.67
N ALA A 227 0.78 30.99 -8.91
CA ALA A 227 1.61 31.89 -8.11
C ALA A 227 1.50 33.38 -8.53
N GLY A 228 0.44 33.74 -9.24
CA GLY A 228 0.10 35.13 -9.51
C GLY A 228 -0.42 35.82 -8.25
N GLY A 229 0.46 36.51 -7.54
CA GLY A 229 0.09 37.52 -6.55
C GLY A 229 0.85 37.45 -5.22
N ASP A 230 1.83 38.34 -5.11
CA ASP A 230 2.42 38.95 -3.90
C ASP A 230 3.02 38.08 -2.78
N GLY A 231 4.35 38.26 -2.64
CA GLY A 231 4.83 39.17 -1.62
C GLY A 231 4.81 38.71 -0.16
N GLY A 232 5.93 38.15 0.29
CA GLY A 232 6.50 38.37 1.62
C GLY A 232 5.60 38.12 2.84
N GLY A 233 5.58 36.88 3.34
CA GLY A 233 5.01 36.60 4.65
C GLY A 233 5.27 35.17 5.12
N GLY A 234 6.15 35.02 6.12
CA GLY A 234 6.32 33.85 7.00
C GLY A 234 6.17 32.45 6.38
N MET A 235 7.29 31.75 6.19
CA MET A 235 7.35 30.37 5.66
C MET A 235 6.39 29.37 6.34
N ARG A 236 5.98 29.63 7.59
CA ARG A 236 5.03 28.82 8.37
C ARG A 236 3.54 29.12 8.07
N GLY A 237 3.18 30.37 7.78
CA GLY A 237 1.80 30.77 7.44
C GLY A 237 1.39 30.32 6.04
N TRP A 238 2.31 30.36 5.08
CA TRP A 238 2.11 29.80 3.74
C TRP A 238 1.93 28.27 3.74
N GLN A 239 2.61 27.57 4.65
CA GLN A 239 2.51 26.11 4.82
C GLN A 239 1.12 25.68 5.33
N GLU A 240 0.63 26.31 6.39
CA GLU A 240 -0.71 26.02 6.93
C GLU A 240 -1.80 26.38 5.92
N ALA A 241 -1.64 27.48 5.18
CA ALA A 241 -2.56 27.87 4.12
C ALA A 241 -2.58 26.87 2.95
N THR A 242 -1.42 26.33 2.56
CA THR A 242 -1.29 25.36 1.46
C THR A 242 -1.89 24.01 1.83
N LEU A 243 -1.59 23.49 3.04
CA LEU A 243 -2.14 22.22 3.54
C LEU A 243 -3.67 22.31 3.75
N CYS A 244 -4.16 23.40 4.37
CA CYS A 244 -5.59 23.63 4.53
C CYS A 244 -6.32 23.76 3.18
N ARG A 245 -5.70 24.40 2.19
CA ARG A 245 -6.26 24.52 0.83
C ARG A 245 -6.29 23.17 0.12
N MET A 246 -5.23 22.36 0.22
CA MET A 246 -5.21 20.99 -0.31
C MET A 246 -6.25 20.07 0.37
N LEU A 247 -6.41 20.15 1.70
CA LEU A 247 -7.43 19.36 2.41
C LEU A 247 -8.85 19.77 2.02
N ARG A 248 -9.10 21.07 1.78
CA ARG A 248 -10.38 21.57 1.29
C ARG A 248 -10.68 21.05 -0.13
N GLU A 249 -9.68 21.00 -1.00
CA GLU A 249 -9.81 20.43 -2.35
C GLU A 249 -9.98 18.90 -2.33
N VAL A 250 -9.30 18.16 -1.44
CA VAL A 250 -9.57 16.74 -1.21
C VAL A 250 -11.03 16.52 -0.78
N GLY A 251 -11.56 17.38 0.09
CA GLY A 251 -12.97 17.36 0.48
C GLY A 251 -13.92 17.64 -0.69
N ALA A 252 -13.56 18.53 -1.61
CA ALA A 252 -14.32 18.81 -2.82
C ALA A 252 -14.28 17.63 -3.81
N LEU A 253 -13.11 16.99 -3.97
CA LEU A 253 -12.91 15.84 -4.85
C LEU A 253 -13.55 14.57 -4.31
N ALA A 254 -13.64 14.41 -2.98
CA ALA A 254 -14.38 13.33 -2.32
C ALA A 254 -15.88 13.30 -2.67
N ARG A 255 -16.41 14.34 -3.34
CA ARG A 255 -17.77 14.34 -3.91
C ARG A 255 -17.90 13.49 -5.17
N GLN A 256 -16.80 13.12 -5.83
CA GLN A 256 -16.84 12.22 -6.98
C GLN A 256 -17.19 10.79 -6.53
N PRO A 257 -18.21 10.14 -7.13
CA PRO A 257 -18.73 8.87 -6.64
C PRO A 257 -17.71 7.73 -6.70
N GLN A 258 -16.91 7.66 -7.76
CA GLN A 258 -15.86 6.64 -7.93
C GLN A 258 -14.71 6.83 -6.94
N LEU A 259 -14.20 8.05 -6.80
CA LEU A 259 -13.16 8.36 -5.83
C LEU A 259 -13.61 8.05 -4.40
N ARG A 260 -14.86 8.40 -4.05
CA ARG A 260 -15.45 8.11 -2.75
C ARG A 260 -15.57 6.61 -2.51
N LEU A 261 -16.06 5.85 -3.48
CA LEU A 261 -16.21 4.39 -3.35
C LEU A 261 -14.86 3.72 -3.03
N TRP A 262 -13.84 4.01 -3.84
CA TRP A 262 -12.52 3.39 -3.68
C TRP A 262 -11.76 3.91 -2.46
N SER A 263 -11.97 5.18 -2.06
CA SER A 263 -11.40 5.71 -0.83
C SER A 263 -12.04 5.09 0.42
N LEU A 264 -13.37 4.95 0.44
CA LEU A 264 -14.06 4.25 1.54
C LEU A 264 -13.64 2.78 1.59
N TRP A 265 -13.58 2.10 0.44
CA TRP A 265 -13.04 0.74 0.38
C TRP A 265 -11.63 0.67 0.96
N TRP A 266 -10.73 1.59 0.60
CA TRP A 266 -9.38 1.62 1.13
C TRP A 266 -9.39 1.76 2.66
N ILE A 267 -10.19 2.69 3.20
CA ILE A 267 -10.28 2.96 4.63
C ILE A 267 -10.78 1.72 5.39
N PHE A 268 -11.95 1.22 5.01
CA PHE A 268 -12.60 0.14 5.72
C PHE A 268 -11.86 -1.20 5.51
N ASN A 269 -11.55 -1.55 4.27
CA ASN A 269 -10.93 -2.84 3.99
C ASN A 269 -9.50 -2.93 4.54
N SER A 270 -8.73 -1.84 4.52
CA SER A 270 -7.40 -1.83 5.14
C SER A 270 -7.48 -1.94 6.66
N ALA A 271 -8.47 -1.32 7.31
CA ALA A 271 -8.67 -1.47 8.74
C ALA A 271 -8.92 -2.94 9.11
N GLY A 272 -9.87 -3.60 8.45
CA GLY A 272 -10.17 -5.01 8.65
C GLY A 272 -9.00 -5.94 8.32
N TYR A 273 -8.29 -5.68 7.23
CA TYR A 273 -7.11 -6.44 6.81
C TYR A 273 -6.02 -6.45 7.90
N TYR A 274 -5.66 -5.27 8.43
CA TYR A 274 -4.63 -5.17 9.46
C TYR A 274 -5.09 -5.72 10.83
N LEU A 275 -6.37 -5.57 11.19
CA LEU A 275 -6.93 -6.22 12.37
C LEU A 275 -6.77 -7.73 12.30
N MET A 276 -7.10 -8.35 11.16
CA MET A 276 -6.82 -9.76 10.99
C MET A 276 -5.31 -10.02 11.13
N LEU A 277 -4.46 -9.28 10.39
CA LEU A 277 -3.01 -9.52 10.29
C LEU A 277 -2.29 -9.49 11.63
N TYR A 278 -2.68 -8.59 12.54
CA TYR A 278 -2.04 -8.45 13.85
C TYR A 278 -2.40 -9.60 14.79
N TYR A 279 -3.57 -10.23 14.64
CA TYR A 279 -4.06 -11.25 15.57
C TYR A 279 -4.02 -12.68 15.01
N VAL A 280 -3.73 -12.87 13.73
CA VAL A 280 -3.76 -14.21 13.11
C VAL A 280 -2.70 -15.18 13.66
N GLN A 281 -1.50 -14.69 13.99
CA GLN A 281 -0.47 -15.57 14.57
C GLN A 281 -0.87 -16.05 15.98
N ILE A 282 -1.65 -15.25 16.71
CA ILE A 282 -2.23 -15.64 18.01
C ILE A 282 -3.29 -16.72 17.79
N LEU A 283 -4.17 -16.55 16.79
CA LEU A 283 -5.16 -17.56 16.42
C LEU A 283 -4.50 -18.89 16.02
N TRP A 284 -3.42 -18.85 15.22
CA TRP A 284 -2.67 -20.05 14.85
C TRP A 284 -2.10 -20.78 16.06
N ASN A 285 -1.62 -20.02 17.06
CA ASN A 285 -1.10 -20.62 18.28
C ASN A 285 -2.20 -21.20 19.18
N GLU A 286 -3.44 -20.70 19.14
CA GLU A 286 -4.57 -21.38 19.80
C GLU A 286 -4.94 -22.69 19.11
N ILE A 287 -5.00 -22.69 17.78
CA ILE A 287 -5.36 -23.88 17.00
C ILE A 287 -4.26 -24.95 17.09
N TYR A 288 -3.00 -24.53 17.05
CA TYR A 288 -1.84 -25.42 17.15
C TYR A 288 -0.77 -24.77 18.02
N PRO A 289 -0.80 -25.00 19.35
CA PRO A 289 0.20 -24.47 20.27
C PRO A 289 1.61 -24.90 19.87
N ALA A 290 2.52 -23.92 19.77
CA ALA A 290 3.91 -24.15 19.40
C ALA A 290 4.75 -24.81 20.53
N MET A 291 4.27 -25.91 21.10
CA MET A 291 4.98 -26.66 22.14
C MET A 291 6.25 -27.35 21.60
N ASP A 292 6.23 -27.75 20.32
CA ASP A 292 7.38 -28.27 19.60
C ASP A 292 7.72 -27.39 18.40
N ASN A 293 8.86 -26.69 18.46
CA ASN A 293 9.35 -25.75 17.43
C ASN A 293 9.36 -26.35 16.00
N ARG A 294 9.43 -27.68 15.86
CA ARG A 294 9.66 -28.39 14.60
C ARG A 294 8.48 -28.42 13.63
N ARG A 295 7.26 -28.05 14.06
CA ARG A 295 6.04 -28.17 13.22
C ARG A 295 5.32 -26.85 12.97
N VAL A 296 5.90 -25.71 13.34
CA VAL A 296 5.33 -24.39 13.06
C VAL A 296 5.71 -23.95 11.64
N TYR A 297 4.71 -23.74 10.78
CA TYR A 297 4.91 -23.38 9.36
C TYR A 297 4.62 -21.90 9.03
N ASN A 298 4.58 -21.03 10.05
CA ASN A 298 4.24 -19.61 9.89
C ASN A 298 5.08 -18.91 8.80
N GLY A 299 6.40 -19.16 8.75
CA GLY A 299 7.27 -18.60 7.71
C GLY A 299 6.93 -19.09 6.31
N GLY A 300 6.63 -20.39 6.16
CA GLY A 300 6.17 -20.95 4.89
C GLY A 300 4.86 -20.33 4.42
N VAL A 301 3.93 -20.08 5.34
CA VAL A 301 2.62 -19.47 5.07
C VAL A 301 2.74 -18.00 4.73
N ASP A 302 3.61 -17.24 5.40
CA ASP A 302 3.93 -15.86 5.05
C ASP A 302 4.61 -15.76 3.67
N ALA A 303 5.50 -16.69 3.33
CA ALA A 303 6.12 -16.77 2.01
C ALA A 303 5.09 -17.08 0.92
N ALA A 304 4.23 -18.09 1.12
CA ALA A 304 3.18 -18.48 0.19
C ALA A 304 2.16 -17.34 -0.02
N SER A 305 1.75 -16.67 1.06
CA SER A 305 0.83 -15.53 0.98
C SER A 305 1.45 -14.32 0.30
N THR A 306 2.77 -14.10 0.44
CA THR A 306 3.51 -13.05 -0.27
C THR A 306 3.56 -13.34 -1.77
N LEU A 307 3.86 -14.59 -2.14
CA LEU A 307 3.89 -15.03 -3.54
C LEU A 307 2.50 -14.94 -4.20
N LEU A 308 1.46 -15.47 -3.54
CA LEU A 308 0.10 -15.38 -4.05
C LEU A 308 -0.36 -13.92 -4.15
N GLY A 309 -0.01 -13.08 -3.16
CA GLY A 309 -0.30 -11.65 -3.20
C GLY A 309 0.34 -10.96 -4.41
N ALA A 310 1.58 -11.30 -4.75
CA ALA A 310 2.25 -10.77 -5.95
C ALA A 310 1.55 -11.22 -7.25
N ILE A 311 1.20 -12.51 -7.35
CA ILE A 311 0.47 -13.06 -8.51
C ILE A 311 -0.90 -12.38 -8.64
N ALA A 312 -1.63 -12.24 -7.53
CA ALA A 312 -2.94 -11.61 -7.49
C ALA A 312 -2.88 -10.13 -7.90
N SER A 313 -1.91 -9.37 -7.37
CA SER A 313 -1.69 -7.97 -7.76
C SER A 313 -1.31 -7.84 -9.24
N PHE A 314 -0.52 -8.76 -9.79
CA PHE A 314 -0.18 -8.77 -11.20
C PHE A 314 -1.41 -9.07 -12.07
N GLY A 315 -2.17 -10.12 -11.72
CA GLY A 315 -3.40 -10.49 -12.42
C GLY A 315 -4.45 -9.37 -12.46
N ALA A 316 -4.56 -8.61 -11.37
CA ALA A 316 -5.46 -7.45 -11.29
C ALA A 316 -5.20 -6.39 -12.38
N GLY A 317 -3.93 -6.24 -12.83
CA GLY A 317 -3.55 -5.31 -13.90
C GLY A 317 -4.12 -5.66 -15.29
N TYR A 318 -4.56 -6.91 -15.49
CA TYR A 318 -5.12 -7.37 -16.77
C TYR A 318 -6.65 -7.29 -16.81
N VAL A 319 -7.30 -6.97 -15.69
CA VAL A 319 -8.77 -6.92 -15.60
C VAL A 319 -9.29 -5.63 -16.24
N LYS A 320 -9.78 -5.75 -17.48
CA LYS A 320 -10.40 -4.65 -18.24
C LYS A 320 -11.92 -4.79 -18.19
N ILE A 321 -12.55 -4.20 -17.18
CA ILE A 321 -14.01 -4.18 -17.02
C ILE A 321 -14.48 -2.72 -16.92
N ARG A 322 -15.75 -2.44 -17.22
CA ARG A 322 -16.39 -1.15 -16.93
C ARG A 322 -16.51 -0.95 -15.42
N TRP A 323 -15.44 -0.47 -14.80
CA TRP A 323 -15.35 -0.26 -13.35
C TRP A 323 -16.46 0.65 -12.82
N THR A 324 -17.01 1.54 -13.62
CA THR A 324 -18.15 2.38 -13.23
C THR A 324 -19.44 1.60 -12.90
N LEU A 325 -19.61 0.40 -13.46
CA LEU A 325 -20.79 -0.44 -13.27
C LEU A 325 -20.51 -1.65 -12.37
N TRP A 326 -19.29 -2.18 -12.42
CA TRP A 326 -18.93 -3.44 -11.78
C TRP A 326 -18.13 -3.30 -10.49
N SER A 327 -17.65 -2.10 -10.11
CA SER A 327 -16.82 -1.93 -8.91
C SER A 327 -17.53 -2.41 -7.65
N GLU A 328 -18.78 -2.00 -7.43
CA GLU A 328 -19.57 -2.33 -6.25
C GLU A 328 -19.81 -3.84 -6.15
N VAL A 329 -20.10 -4.51 -7.28
CA VAL A 329 -20.27 -5.97 -7.33
C VAL A 329 -18.96 -6.67 -6.99
N VAL A 330 -17.86 -6.29 -7.66
CA VAL A 330 -16.55 -6.92 -7.47
C VAL A 330 -16.07 -6.74 -6.03
N ILE A 331 -16.17 -5.53 -5.48
CA ILE A 331 -15.82 -5.23 -4.09
C ILE A 331 -16.71 -6.06 -3.15
N GLY A 332 -18.03 -6.07 -3.36
CA GLY A 332 -18.97 -6.82 -2.52
C GLY A 332 -18.70 -8.32 -2.51
N MET A 333 -18.46 -8.92 -3.68
CA MET A 333 -18.18 -10.36 -3.81
C MET A 333 -16.83 -10.74 -3.19
N VAL A 334 -15.78 -9.95 -3.41
CA VAL A 334 -14.47 -10.22 -2.79
C VAL A 334 -14.54 -10.04 -1.27
N THR A 335 -15.25 -9.02 -0.79
CA THR A 335 -15.45 -8.80 0.64
C THR A 335 -16.27 -9.92 1.28
N ALA A 336 -17.29 -10.44 0.60
CA ALA A 336 -18.07 -11.61 1.04
C ALA A 336 -17.20 -12.87 1.12
N PHE A 337 -16.34 -13.10 0.12
CA PHE A 337 -15.36 -14.18 0.14
C PHE A 337 -14.39 -14.05 1.32
N GLN A 338 -13.88 -12.85 1.58
CA GLN A 338 -13.03 -12.56 2.74
C GLN A 338 -13.75 -12.81 4.08
N ALA A 339 -15.04 -12.46 4.19
CA ALA A 339 -15.85 -12.80 5.35
C ALA A 339 -15.95 -14.33 5.54
N GLY A 340 -16.24 -15.08 4.47
CA GLY A 340 -16.29 -16.54 4.52
C GLY A 340 -14.96 -17.17 4.97
N LEU A 341 -13.83 -16.62 4.52
CA LEU A 341 -12.51 -17.07 4.96
C LEU A 341 -12.23 -16.74 6.43
N LEU A 342 -12.67 -15.59 6.95
CA LEU A 342 -12.56 -15.25 8.37
C LEU A 342 -13.36 -16.23 9.24
N LEU A 343 -14.59 -16.56 8.82
CA LEU A 343 -15.41 -17.55 9.51
C LEU A 343 -14.74 -18.93 9.49
N LEU A 344 -14.17 -19.33 8.35
CA LEU A 344 -13.44 -20.59 8.20
C LEU A 344 -12.22 -20.65 9.12
N MET A 345 -11.38 -19.60 9.14
CA MET A 345 -10.22 -19.52 10.03
C MET A 345 -10.61 -19.63 11.50
N ASN A 346 -11.74 -19.03 11.88
CA ASN A 346 -12.20 -19.01 13.26
C ASN A 346 -12.84 -20.32 13.74
N THR A 347 -13.43 -21.11 12.83
CA THR A 347 -14.20 -22.32 13.16
C THR A 347 -13.43 -23.62 12.95
N THR A 348 -12.34 -23.57 12.18
CA THR A 348 -11.54 -24.76 11.90
C THR A 348 -10.63 -25.12 13.07
N SER A 349 -10.52 -26.42 13.36
CA SER A 349 -9.49 -26.97 14.26
C SER A 349 -8.25 -27.45 13.49
N ASN A 350 -8.25 -27.36 12.15
CA ASN A 350 -7.13 -27.80 11.32
C ASN A 350 -6.27 -26.60 10.89
N ILE A 351 -5.03 -26.56 11.38
CA ILE A 351 -4.08 -25.48 11.09
C ILE A 351 -3.79 -25.31 9.59
N TRP A 352 -3.75 -26.39 8.81
CA TRP A 352 -3.51 -26.32 7.36
C TRP A 352 -4.67 -25.63 6.63
N LEU A 353 -5.90 -25.86 7.07
CA LEU A 353 -7.08 -25.19 6.51
C LEU A 353 -7.10 -23.71 6.91
N CYS A 354 -6.70 -23.38 8.15
CA CYS A 354 -6.53 -22.01 8.61
C CYS A 354 -5.44 -21.27 7.82
N TYR A 355 -4.29 -21.90 7.59
CA TYR A 355 -3.21 -21.38 6.76
C TYR A 355 -3.63 -21.14 5.30
N ALA A 356 -4.33 -22.10 4.68
CA ALA A 356 -4.86 -21.93 3.34
C ALA A 356 -5.84 -20.76 3.26
N ALA A 357 -6.74 -20.64 4.24
CA ALA A 357 -7.70 -19.55 4.31
C ALA A 357 -7.01 -18.18 4.50
N TYR A 358 -5.97 -18.10 5.33
CA TYR A 358 -5.14 -16.89 5.48
C TYR A 358 -4.48 -16.49 4.16
N VAL A 359 -3.85 -17.45 3.46
CA VAL A 359 -3.18 -17.20 2.18
C VAL A 359 -4.18 -16.62 1.16
N LEU A 360 -5.37 -17.21 1.06
CA LEU A 360 -6.44 -16.73 0.17
C LEU A 360 -7.00 -15.38 0.59
N PHE A 361 -7.14 -15.12 1.89
CA PHE A 361 -7.61 -13.84 2.42
C PHE A 361 -6.62 -12.73 2.07
N ARG A 362 -5.32 -12.98 2.25
CA ARG A 362 -4.26 -12.04 1.88
C ARG A 362 -4.20 -11.83 0.37
N GLY A 363 -4.30 -12.90 -0.42
CA GLY A 363 -4.32 -12.83 -1.88
C GLY A 363 -5.48 -12.00 -2.43
N SER A 364 -6.70 -12.21 -1.92
CA SER A 364 -7.90 -11.46 -2.33
C SER A 364 -7.82 -9.98 -1.97
N TYR A 365 -7.23 -9.60 -0.82
CA TYR A 365 -6.93 -8.20 -0.51
C TYR A 365 -5.93 -7.61 -1.50
N GLN A 366 -4.82 -8.31 -1.76
CA GLN A 366 -3.76 -7.84 -2.67
C GLN A 366 -4.20 -7.76 -4.13
N PHE A 367 -5.23 -8.51 -4.54
CA PHE A 367 -5.87 -8.36 -5.84
C PHE A 367 -6.56 -7.00 -6.01
N LEU A 368 -7.30 -6.54 -5.01
CA LEU A 368 -8.07 -5.29 -5.10
C LEU A 368 -7.19 -4.04 -4.95
N VAL A 369 -6.06 -4.12 -4.25
CA VAL A 369 -5.19 -2.96 -3.98
C VAL A 369 -4.74 -2.24 -5.26
N PRO A 370 -4.15 -2.90 -6.29
CA PRO A 370 -3.77 -2.23 -7.53
C PRO A 370 -4.94 -1.57 -8.27
N ILE A 371 -6.12 -2.21 -8.25
CA ILE A 371 -7.33 -1.65 -8.87
C ILE A 371 -7.72 -0.37 -8.15
N ALA A 372 -7.76 -0.39 -6.81
CA ALA A 372 -8.05 0.80 -6.02
C ALA A 372 -7.05 1.92 -6.28
N VAL A 373 -5.76 1.59 -6.36
CA VAL A 373 -4.71 2.56 -6.67
C VAL A 373 -4.94 3.20 -8.03
N PHE A 374 -5.23 2.39 -9.05
CA PHE A 374 -5.53 2.87 -10.40
C PHE A 374 -6.77 3.78 -10.42
N GLN A 375 -7.87 3.37 -9.78
CA GLN A 375 -9.12 4.12 -9.78
C GLN A 375 -8.99 5.47 -9.04
N ILE A 376 -8.30 5.48 -7.89
CA ILE A 376 -8.00 6.71 -7.16
C ILE A 376 -7.09 7.62 -7.97
N ALA A 377 -6.01 7.08 -8.55
CA ALA A 377 -5.04 7.86 -9.31
C ALA A 377 -5.61 8.46 -10.60
N THR A 378 -6.52 7.77 -11.29
CA THR A 378 -7.17 8.29 -12.52
C THR A 378 -8.16 9.42 -12.23
N SER A 379 -8.68 9.49 -11.01
CA SER A 379 -9.67 10.50 -10.60
C SER A 379 -9.03 11.77 -10.02
N LEU A 380 -7.69 11.80 -9.87
CA LEU A 380 -6.95 12.84 -9.16
C LEU A 380 -5.78 13.38 -9.98
N SER A 381 -5.35 14.60 -9.69
CA SER A 381 -4.05 15.10 -10.14
C SER A 381 -2.91 14.37 -9.40
N LYS A 382 -1.71 14.33 -10.01
CA LYS A 382 -0.55 13.61 -9.46
C LYS A 382 -0.19 14.03 -8.03
N GLU A 383 -0.36 15.30 -7.69
CA GLU A 383 0.03 15.88 -6.40
C GLU A 383 -1.01 15.58 -5.29
N LEU A 384 -2.30 15.56 -5.62
CA LEU A 384 -3.38 15.20 -4.68
C LEU A 384 -3.46 13.70 -4.41
N CYS A 385 -2.95 12.88 -5.32
CA CYS A 385 -2.94 11.43 -5.21
C CYS A 385 -2.21 10.94 -3.94
N ALA A 386 -1.00 11.45 -3.68
CA ALA A 386 -0.22 11.09 -2.49
C ALA A 386 -0.94 11.51 -1.19
N LEU A 387 -1.56 12.69 -1.19
CA LEU A 387 -2.31 13.20 -0.05
C LEU A 387 -3.54 12.34 0.25
N VAL A 388 -4.31 11.95 -0.77
CA VAL A 388 -5.49 11.09 -0.59
C VAL A 388 -5.11 9.72 -0.03
N PHE A 389 -4.03 9.09 -0.51
CA PHE A 389 -3.55 7.83 0.09
C PHE A 389 -3.12 8.00 1.55
N GLY A 390 -2.46 9.13 1.88
CA GLY A 390 -2.09 9.46 3.26
C GLY A 390 -3.31 9.61 4.16
N VAL A 391 -4.31 10.40 3.74
CA VAL A 391 -5.57 10.63 4.45
C VAL A 391 -6.37 9.33 4.62
N ASN A 392 -6.51 8.53 3.56
CA ASN A 392 -7.20 7.25 3.62
C ASN A 392 -6.49 6.27 4.57
N THR A 393 -5.16 6.25 4.58
CA THR A 393 -4.38 5.39 5.49
C THR A 393 -4.48 5.86 6.94
N PHE A 394 -4.55 7.18 7.17
CA PHE A 394 -4.80 7.76 8.48
C PHE A 394 -6.18 7.35 9.01
N PHE A 395 -7.25 7.55 8.23
CA PHE A 395 -8.59 7.14 8.63
C PHE A 395 -8.73 5.63 8.82
N ALA A 396 -8.07 4.81 7.99
CA ALA A 396 -8.00 3.36 8.21
C ALA A 396 -7.36 3.01 9.56
N THR A 397 -6.32 3.77 9.93
CA THR A 397 -5.58 3.58 11.19
C THR A 397 -6.39 4.07 12.39
N VAL A 398 -7.14 5.15 12.27
CA VAL A 398 -8.11 5.59 13.29
C VAL A 398 -9.20 4.54 13.48
N LEU A 399 -9.80 4.05 12.39
CA LEU A 399 -10.88 3.07 12.47
C LEU A 399 -10.43 1.76 13.13
N LYS A 400 -9.30 1.18 12.71
CA LYS A 400 -8.78 -0.03 13.36
C LYS A 400 -8.39 0.22 14.82
N THR A 401 -7.94 1.42 15.18
CA THR A 401 -7.65 1.79 16.57
C THR A 401 -8.91 1.79 17.42
N ILE A 402 -10.00 2.39 16.92
CA ILE A 402 -11.30 2.37 17.60
C ILE A 402 -11.76 0.93 17.83
N ILE A 403 -11.69 0.08 16.79
CA ILE A 403 -12.07 -1.33 16.91
C ILE A 403 -11.16 -2.06 17.92
N THR A 404 -9.86 -1.79 17.91
CA THR A 404 -8.90 -2.40 18.84
C THR A 404 -9.21 -2.02 20.29
N ILE A 405 -9.49 -0.74 20.57
CA ILE A 405 -9.85 -0.24 21.91
C ILE A 405 -11.11 -0.93 22.42
N ILE A 406 -12.14 -1.05 21.57
CA ILE A 406 -13.42 -1.63 21.97
C ILE A 406 -13.30 -3.14 22.16
N VAL A 407 -12.66 -3.84 21.22
CA VAL A 407 -12.78 -5.30 21.08
C VAL A 407 -11.63 -6.04 21.77
N ALA A 408 -10.38 -5.61 21.54
CA ALA A 408 -9.19 -6.37 21.94
C ALA A 408 -8.55 -5.85 23.24
N ASP A 409 -8.55 -4.54 23.47
CA ASP A 409 -7.90 -3.97 24.66
C ASP A 409 -8.58 -4.45 25.95
N LYS A 410 -7.78 -4.74 26.97
CA LYS A 410 -8.26 -5.03 28.33
C LYS A 410 -9.13 -3.93 28.96
N ARG A 411 -9.01 -2.67 28.50
CA ARG A 411 -9.83 -1.53 28.94
C ARG A 411 -11.21 -1.50 28.26
N GLY A 412 -11.34 -2.16 27.10
CA GLY A 412 -12.60 -2.36 26.40
C GLY A 412 -13.24 -3.68 26.83
N LEU A 413 -13.59 -4.51 25.85
CA LEU A 413 -14.17 -5.83 26.07
C LEU A 413 -13.11 -6.89 26.43
N GLY A 414 -11.83 -6.68 26.09
CA GLY A 414 -10.74 -7.62 26.37
C GLY A 414 -10.98 -9.03 25.82
N LEU A 415 -11.61 -9.14 24.65
CA LEU A 415 -12.02 -10.43 24.10
C LEU A 415 -10.81 -11.33 23.79
N SER A 416 -10.94 -12.64 23.96
CA SER A 416 -9.98 -13.60 23.40
C SER A 416 -10.03 -13.62 21.87
N VAL A 417 -9.02 -14.21 21.22
CA VAL A 417 -8.84 -14.09 19.76
C VAL A 417 -10.03 -14.66 18.95
N HIS A 418 -10.64 -15.76 19.37
CA HIS A 418 -11.80 -16.34 18.66
C HIS A 418 -13.02 -15.39 18.59
N PRO A 419 -13.52 -14.81 19.71
CA PRO A 419 -14.55 -13.77 19.65
C PRO A 419 -14.13 -12.53 18.84
N GLN A 420 -12.86 -12.13 18.86
CA GLN A 420 -12.38 -11.04 18.00
C GLN A 420 -12.57 -11.37 16.50
N PHE A 421 -12.22 -12.60 16.08
CA PHE A 421 -12.42 -13.05 14.70
C PHE A 421 -13.89 -13.16 14.30
N TYR A 422 -14.81 -13.48 15.23
CA TYR A 422 -16.26 -13.35 14.97
C TYR A 422 -16.69 -11.89 14.73
N VAL A 423 -16.14 -10.94 15.50
CA VAL A 423 -16.40 -9.51 15.26
C VAL A 423 -15.86 -9.08 13.90
N TYR A 424 -14.67 -9.53 13.52
CA TYR A 424 -14.09 -9.24 12.20
C TYR A 424 -14.92 -9.86 11.07
N PHE A 425 -15.40 -11.09 11.25
CA PHE A 425 -16.34 -11.72 10.32
C PHE A 425 -17.63 -10.88 10.16
N GLY A 426 -18.23 -10.45 11.28
CA GLY A 426 -19.41 -9.58 11.25
C GLY A 426 -19.14 -8.25 10.55
N TYR A 427 -17.98 -7.64 10.79
CA TYR A 427 -17.51 -6.42 10.13
C TYR A 427 -17.42 -6.58 8.61
N PHE A 428 -16.73 -7.62 8.13
CA PHE A 428 -16.62 -7.88 6.68
C PHE A 428 -17.96 -8.27 6.05
N THR A 429 -18.82 -9.00 6.77
CA THR A 429 -20.16 -9.36 6.31
C THR A 429 -21.03 -8.12 6.12
N LEU A 430 -21.02 -7.21 7.10
CA LEU A 430 -21.74 -5.93 7.01
C LEU A 430 -21.27 -5.13 5.80
N MET A 431 -19.94 -5.01 5.60
CA MET A 431 -19.39 -4.34 4.43
C MET A 431 -19.82 -4.99 3.12
N ALA A 432 -19.74 -6.32 3.03
CA ALA A 432 -20.16 -7.06 1.84
C ALA A 432 -21.63 -6.79 1.50
N VAL A 433 -22.52 -6.84 2.49
CA VAL A 433 -23.94 -6.53 2.30
C VAL A 433 -24.13 -5.09 1.81
N LEU A 434 -23.46 -4.11 2.42
CA LEU A 434 -23.56 -2.71 1.99
C LEU A 434 -23.12 -2.50 0.54
N TYR A 435 -22.02 -3.12 0.11
CA TYR A 435 -21.54 -3.03 -1.27
C TYR A 435 -22.46 -3.74 -2.26
N LEU A 436 -22.98 -4.91 -1.92
CA LEU A 436 -23.93 -5.64 -2.76
C LEU A 436 -25.27 -4.90 -2.90
N LEU A 437 -25.77 -4.27 -1.83
CA LEU A 437 -26.95 -3.41 -1.88
C LEU A 437 -26.69 -2.16 -2.74
N ALA A 438 -25.51 -1.54 -2.61
CA ALA A 438 -25.11 -0.43 -3.47
C ALA A 438 -25.05 -0.85 -4.95
N ALA A 439 -24.52 -2.04 -5.23
CA ALA A 439 -24.47 -2.61 -6.58
C ALA A 439 -25.86 -2.84 -7.19
N ILE A 440 -26.82 -3.35 -6.41
CA ILE A 440 -28.22 -3.48 -6.85
C ILE A 440 -28.79 -2.09 -7.21
N GLY A 441 -28.53 -1.08 -6.38
CA GLY A 441 -28.95 0.29 -6.64
C GLY A 441 -28.37 0.88 -7.94
N VAL A 442 -27.09 0.61 -8.23
CA VAL A 442 -26.43 1.01 -9.47
C VAL A 442 -27.04 0.27 -10.67
N GLY A 443 -27.29 -1.03 -10.56
CA GLY A 443 -27.93 -1.83 -11.61
C GLY A 443 -29.35 -1.37 -11.94
N ILE A 444 -30.16 -1.04 -10.93
CA ILE A 444 -31.51 -0.50 -11.13
C ILE A 444 -31.45 0.87 -11.84
N ARG A 445 -30.54 1.76 -11.44
CA ARG A 445 -30.36 3.08 -12.09
C ARG A 445 -29.90 2.95 -13.54
N HIS A 446 -29.07 1.96 -13.85
CA HIS A 446 -28.63 1.69 -15.22
C HIS A 446 -29.81 1.24 -16.09
N ARG A 447 -30.58 0.24 -15.65
CA ARG A 447 -31.77 -0.23 -16.38
C ARG A 447 -32.82 0.87 -16.58
N ARG A 448 -33.03 1.71 -15.57
CA ARG A 448 -33.94 2.87 -15.65
C ARG A 448 -33.45 3.98 -16.58
N ARG A 449 -32.14 4.05 -16.91
CA ARG A 449 -31.60 5.01 -17.89
C ARG A 449 -31.60 4.45 -19.30
N GLU A 450 -31.54 3.13 -19.47
CA GLU A 450 -31.68 2.47 -20.77
C GLU A 450 -33.13 2.47 -21.27
N GLN A 451 -34.12 2.24 -20.39
CA GLN A 451 -35.54 2.25 -20.76
C GLN A 451 -36.04 3.54 -21.45
N PRO A 452 -35.70 4.78 -21.01
CA PRO A 452 -36.06 6.01 -21.70
C PRO A 452 -35.43 6.18 -23.08
N VAL A 453 -34.21 5.66 -23.29
CA VAL A 453 -33.51 5.75 -24.58
C VAL A 453 -34.12 4.78 -25.58
N GLU A 454 -34.44 3.58 -25.14
CA GLU A 454 -35.10 2.56 -25.97
C GLU A 454 -36.54 2.96 -26.34
N LEU A 455 -37.28 3.61 -25.41
CA LEU A 455 -38.59 4.20 -25.71
C LEU A 455 -38.53 5.43 -26.64
N ALA A 456 -37.42 6.18 -26.63
CA ALA A 456 -37.23 7.32 -27.52
C ALA A 456 -36.86 6.88 -28.94
N VAL A 457 -35.98 5.88 -29.07
CA VAL A 457 -35.61 5.27 -30.36
C VAL A 457 -36.79 4.49 -30.97
N ALA A 458 -37.61 3.82 -30.14
CA ALA A 458 -38.84 3.18 -30.61
C ALA A 458 -39.96 4.17 -31.00
N LYS A 459 -39.82 5.46 -30.64
CA LYS A 459 -40.76 6.54 -30.98
C LYS A 459 -40.32 7.40 -32.16
N GLU A 460 -39.12 7.23 -32.71
CA GLU A 460 -38.76 7.79 -34.02
C GLU A 460 -39.35 6.87 -35.11
N PRO A 461 -40.42 7.27 -35.84
CA PRO A 461 -40.86 6.52 -36.99
C PRO A 461 -39.81 6.68 -38.09
N CYS A 462 -39.48 5.59 -38.80
CA CYS A 462 -38.67 5.60 -40.02
C CYS A 462 -39.10 6.75 -40.96
N GLN A 463 -38.38 7.87 -40.95
CA GLN A 463 -38.42 8.81 -42.06
C GLN A 463 -37.62 8.16 -43.19
N LEU A 464 -38.34 7.54 -44.13
CA LEU A 464 -37.82 7.26 -45.47
C LEU A 464 -37.26 8.57 -46.06
N PRO A 465 -36.12 8.54 -46.76
CA PRO A 465 -35.66 9.72 -47.48
C PRO A 465 -36.68 10.04 -48.58
N ALA A 466 -37.31 11.21 -48.49
CA ALA A 466 -38.09 11.76 -49.59
C ALA A 466 -37.15 11.97 -50.79
N GLU A 467 -37.49 11.39 -51.94
CA GLU A 467 -36.86 11.67 -53.22
C GLU A 467 -36.84 13.18 -53.47
N MET A 468 -35.64 13.74 -53.67
CA MET A 468 -35.50 15.08 -54.24
C MET A 468 -35.85 15.03 -55.73
N PRO A 469 -36.65 15.96 -56.27
CA PRO A 469 -36.82 16.09 -57.71
C PRO A 469 -35.51 16.63 -58.31
N ALA A 470 -34.98 15.89 -59.28
CA ALA A 470 -33.83 16.29 -60.07
C ALA A 470 -34.13 17.60 -60.82
N GLN A 471 -33.38 18.66 -60.52
CA GLN A 471 -33.40 19.90 -61.27
C GLN A 471 -32.54 19.70 -62.53
N GLU A 472 -33.21 19.44 -63.65
CA GLU A 472 -32.61 19.34 -64.99
C GLU A 472 -32.22 20.75 -65.46
N LYS A 473 -30.92 21.05 -65.48
CA LYS A 473 -30.37 22.26 -66.11
C LYS A 473 -30.20 22.00 -67.60
N SER A 474 -31.11 22.57 -68.40
CA SER A 474 -30.95 22.77 -69.84
C SER A 474 -29.88 23.83 -70.14
N PRO A 475 -29.04 23.63 -71.17
CA PRO A 475 -28.38 24.72 -71.88
C PRO A 475 -28.91 24.84 -73.33
N GLU A 476 -29.73 25.85 -73.60
CA GLU A 476 -29.85 26.48 -74.94
C GLU A 476 -28.60 27.36 -75.14
N ALA A 477 -27.72 27.08 -76.10
CA ALA A 477 -27.82 27.30 -77.55
C ALA A 477 -27.31 28.70 -77.97
N ASP A 478 -26.14 28.73 -78.62
CA ASP A 478 -25.67 29.68 -79.64
C ASP A 478 -24.20 29.33 -79.94
N ALA A 479 -23.63 29.34 -81.15
CA ALA A 479 -24.08 29.46 -82.53
C ALA A 479 -22.86 29.03 -83.40
N VAL A 480 -23.03 28.18 -84.40
CA VAL A 480 -22.95 28.52 -85.84
C VAL A 480 -21.55 28.95 -86.36
N ARG A 481 -21.09 28.13 -87.33
CA ARG A 481 -20.34 28.40 -88.58
C ARG A 481 -18.83 28.09 -88.70
N ALA A 482 -18.61 27.37 -89.81
CA ALA A 482 -17.43 27.17 -90.65
C ALA A 482 -16.48 26.03 -90.25
#